data_AF-A0A965PIS5-F1
#
_entry.id   AF-A0A965PIS5-F1
#
_cell.length_a   1.000
_cell.length_b   1.000
_cell.length_c   1.000
_cell.angle_alpha   90.00
_cell.angle_beta   90.00
_cell.angle_gamma   90.00
#
_symmetry.space_group_name_H-M   'P 1'
#
loop_
_entity.id
_entity.type
_entity.pdbx_description
1 polymer ?
#
loop_
_entity_poly.entity_id
_entity_poly.type
_entity_poly.pdbx_seq_one_letter_code
_entity_poly.pdbx_strand_id
1 'polypeptide(L)'
;MCHPADLPPKMGQDAVLALLEAHPNHHAVIIGLDNSNNFKVDHPRVIDLFNTTKAIRSLFPVIANADFVVAPDSSVNHIAAGLDTACVSLWG
;
A
#
# COMPACT_ATOMS: atom_id res chain seq x y z
N MET A 1 -27.44 -0.84 -0.96
CA MET A 1 -26.60 -0.78 -2.17
C MET A 1 -25.72 0.44 -2.04
N CYS A 2 -24.43 0.26 -1.74
CA CYS A 2 -23.48 1.36 -1.67
C CYS A 2 -22.92 1.61 -3.07
N HIS A 3 -22.76 2.88 -3.47
CA HIS A 3 -22.16 3.27 -4.75
C HIS A 3 -20.69 2.83 -4.80
N PRO A 4 -20.20 2.28 -5.93
CA PRO A 4 -18.82 1.82 -6.12
C PRO A 4 -17.83 2.97 -6.38
N ALA A 5 -17.96 4.08 -5.65
CA ALA A 5 -17.12 5.27 -5.82
C ALA A 5 -16.56 5.82 -4.51
N ASP A 6 -17.02 5.33 -3.36
CA ASP A 6 -16.71 5.94 -2.06
C ASP A 6 -16.41 4.87 -1.00
N LEU A 7 -15.36 4.07 -1.20
CA LEU A 7 -14.64 3.52 -0.06
C LEU A 7 -13.71 4.66 0.42
N PRO A 8 -14.06 5.38 1.50
CA PRO A 8 -13.25 6.51 1.94
C PRO A 8 -11.84 5.96 2.26
N PRO A 9 -10.76 6.65 1.83
CA PRO A 9 -9.37 6.25 2.09
C PRO A 9 -9.12 5.75 3.52
N LYS A 10 -9.88 6.27 4.47
CA LYS A 10 -9.93 5.88 5.87
C LYS A 10 -10.14 4.38 6.14
N MET A 11 -11.05 3.69 5.43
CA MET A 11 -11.25 2.26 5.68
C MET A 11 -10.02 1.43 5.27
N GLY A 12 -9.33 1.81 4.20
CA GLY A 12 -8.07 1.17 3.84
C GLY A 12 -6.95 1.53 4.81
N GLN A 13 -6.89 2.77 5.31
CA GLN A 13 -5.94 3.18 6.35
C GLN A 13 -6.13 2.36 7.63
N ASP A 14 -7.39 2.20 8.09
CA ASP A 14 -7.74 1.42 9.27
C ASP A 14 -7.38 -0.06 9.08
N ALA A 15 -7.58 -0.61 7.88
CA ALA A 15 -7.18 -1.98 7.56
C ALA A 15 -5.65 -2.19 7.62
N VAL A 16 -4.86 -1.22 7.15
CA VAL A 16 -3.40 -1.25 7.26
C VAL A 16 -2.96 -1.23 8.72
N LEU A 17 -3.58 -0.37 9.55
CA LEU A 17 -3.28 -0.30 10.98
C LEU A 17 -3.62 -1.62 11.70
N ALA A 18 -4.78 -2.21 11.41
CA ALA A 18 -5.20 -3.49 11.98
C ALA A 18 -4.24 -4.64 11.59
N LEU A 19 -3.75 -4.67 10.34
CA LEU A 19 -2.75 -5.65 9.90
C LEU A 19 -1.42 -5.48 10.65
N LEU A 20 -0.97 -4.24 10.83
CA LEU A 20 0.24 -3.93 11.58
C LEU A 20 0.12 -4.27 13.08
N GLU A 21 -1.07 -4.12 13.66
CA GLU A 21 -1.36 -4.53 15.03
C GLU A 21 -1.34 -6.07 15.18
N ALA A 22 -1.99 -6.78 14.25
CA ALA A 22 -2.01 -8.25 14.24
C ALA A 22 -0.63 -8.88 14.00
N HIS A 23 0.25 -8.16 13.31
CA HIS A 23 1.61 -8.59 12.97
C HIS A 23 2.66 -7.57 13.43
N PRO A 24 3.05 -7.56 14.74
CA PRO A 24 3.91 -6.54 15.31
C PRO A 24 5.36 -6.52 14.78
N ASN A 25 5.82 -7.64 14.20
CA ASN A 25 7.15 -7.75 13.61
C ASN A 25 7.19 -7.51 12.10
N HIS A 26 6.02 -7.34 11.45
CA HIS A 26 5.96 -7.08 10.02
C HIS A 26 6.09 -5.57 9.73
N HIS A 27 6.69 -5.27 8.59
CA HIS A 27 6.83 -3.96 7.99
C HIS A 27 5.95 -3.89 6.73
N ALA A 28 5.13 -2.84 6.66
CA ALA A 28 4.24 -2.56 5.55
C ALA A 28 4.92 -1.60 4.56
N VAL A 29 4.88 -1.89 3.25
CA VAL A 29 5.45 -1.00 2.22
C VAL A 29 4.40 -0.53 1.23
N ILE A 30 3.66 0.57 1.50
CA ILE A 30 2.40 0.89 0.77
C ILE A 30 1.69 2.19 1.23
N ILE A 31 1.13 3.12 0.41
CA ILE A 31 0.63 3.19 -0.99
C ILE A 31 0.97 4.54 -1.62
N GLY A 32 1.15 4.53 -2.94
CA GLY A 32 0.87 5.69 -3.78
C GLY A 32 -0.52 5.78 -4.35
N LEU A 33 -1.34 6.70 -3.85
CA LEU A 33 -2.50 7.18 -4.60
C LEU A 33 -2.11 8.51 -5.24
N ASP A 34 -2.70 8.79 -6.40
CA ASP A 34 -2.47 10.06 -7.06
C ASP A 34 -2.88 11.24 -6.14
N ASN A 35 -2.38 12.45 -6.43
CA ASN A 35 -2.59 13.64 -5.60
C ASN A 35 -4.08 13.95 -5.27
N SER A 36 -5.04 13.37 -5.99
CA SER A 36 -6.49 13.49 -5.76
C SER A 36 -7.00 12.61 -4.60
N ASN A 37 -6.25 11.57 -4.19
CA ASN A 37 -6.63 10.64 -3.13
C ASN A 37 -5.50 10.52 -2.08
N ASN A 38 -5.63 11.21 -0.96
CA ASN A 38 -4.60 11.25 0.08
C ASN A 38 -4.62 10.00 0.98
N PHE A 39 -4.04 8.89 0.51
CA PHE A 39 -3.85 7.67 1.30
C PHE A 39 -2.50 7.68 2.01
N LYS A 40 -2.35 8.58 2.98
CA LYS A 40 -1.18 8.61 3.87
C LYS A 40 -1.50 7.88 5.17
N VAL A 41 -0.64 6.97 5.59
CA VAL A 41 -0.69 6.33 6.91
C VAL A 41 0.55 6.77 7.68
N ASP A 42 0.36 7.56 8.74
CA ASP A 42 1.47 8.05 9.57
C ASP A 42 1.85 6.98 10.62
N HIS A 43 2.75 6.09 10.23
CA HIS A 43 3.19 4.98 11.08
C HIS A 43 4.66 4.61 10.80
N PRO A 44 5.51 4.37 11.83
CA PRO A 44 6.96 4.17 11.65
C PRO A 44 7.32 2.92 10.85
N ARG A 45 6.39 1.95 10.75
CA ARG A 45 6.53 0.73 9.94
C ARG A 45 5.89 0.82 8.55
N VAL A 46 5.50 2.02 8.11
CA VAL A 46 4.92 2.27 6.78
C VAL A 46 5.87 3.11 5.94
N ILE A 47 6.08 2.70 4.69
CA ILE A 47 6.86 3.45 3.69
C ILE A 47 5.92 3.93 2.57
N ASP A 48 5.80 5.25 2.38
CA ASP A 48 5.08 5.86 1.27
C ASP A 48 5.97 5.90 0.01
N LEU A 49 5.62 5.10 -1.01
CA LEU A 49 6.45 4.96 -2.21
C LEU A 49 6.22 6.03 -3.29
N PHE A 50 5.05 6.67 -3.35
CA PHE A 50 4.69 7.56 -4.47
C PHE A 50 5.22 8.98 -4.30
N ASN A 51 5.26 9.44 -3.06
CA ASN A 51 5.93 10.71 -2.75
C ASN A 51 7.46 10.55 -2.70
N THR A 52 7.98 9.32 -2.64
CA THR A 52 9.40 9.08 -2.43
C THR A 52 10.22 9.06 -3.73
N THR A 53 9.67 8.58 -4.87
CA THR A 53 10.45 8.54 -6.12
C THR A 53 9.61 8.35 -7.40
N LYS A 54 10.03 8.99 -8.50
CA LYS A 54 9.47 8.78 -9.85
C LYS A 54 10.17 7.64 -10.62
N ALA A 55 11.24 7.06 -10.07
CA ALA A 55 12.04 6.06 -10.76
C ALA A 55 11.56 4.64 -10.41
N ILE A 56 10.72 4.03 -11.26
CA ILE A 56 10.07 2.75 -10.96
C ILE A 56 11.03 1.61 -10.52
N ARG A 57 12.25 1.57 -11.04
CA ARG A 57 13.26 0.54 -10.70
C ARG A 57 13.75 0.64 -9.26
N SER A 58 13.75 1.83 -8.64
CA SER A 58 14.17 1.97 -7.24
C SER A 58 13.14 1.40 -6.28
N LEU A 59 11.90 1.13 -6.73
CA LEU A 59 10.86 0.50 -5.92
C LEU A 59 11.07 -1.00 -5.72
N PHE A 60 11.71 -1.68 -6.69
CA PHE A 60 11.86 -3.14 -6.68
C PHE A 60 12.54 -3.69 -5.42
N PRO A 61 13.71 -3.18 -4.98
CA PRO A 61 14.33 -3.67 -3.75
C PRO A 61 13.49 -3.35 -2.51
N VAL A 62 12.71 -2.28 -2.50
CA VAL A 62 11.85 -1.94 -1.35
C VAL A 62 10.67 -2.90 -1.27
N ILE A 63 10.04 -3.20 -2.41
CA ILE A 63 8.91 -4.13 -2.51
C ILE A 63 9.36 -5.56 -2.21
N ALA A 64 10.47 -6.03 -2.78
CA ALA A 64 10.97 -7.39 -2.56
C ALA A 64 11.36 -7.70 -1.11
N ASN A 65 11.65 -6.67 -0.29
CA ASN A 65 11.98 -6.82 1.12
C ASN A 65 10.82 -6.45 2.05
N ALA A 66 9.62 -6.18 1.51
CA ALA A 66 8.44 -5.92 2.30
C ALA A 66 7.85 -7.23 2.83
N ASP A 67 7.33 -7.24 4.06
CA ASP A 67 6.54 -8.37 4.54
C ASP A 67 5.18 -8.42 3.85
N PHE A 68 4.63 -7.24 3.51
CA PHE A 68 3.45 -7.12 2.67
C PHE A 68 3.32 -5.74 2.00
N VAL A 69 2.61 -5.74 0.89
CA VAL A 69 2.17 -4.60 0.09
C VAL A 69 0.65 -4.50 0.20
N VAL A 70 0.06 -3.32 0.29
CA VAL A 70 -1.39 -3.04 0.33
C VAL A 70 -1.58 -1.94 -0.67
N ALA A 71 -1.96 -2.15 -1.92
CA ALA A 71 -1.99 -1.09 -2.94
C ALA A 71 -3.36 -1.00 -3.61
N PRO A 72 -3.79 0.15 -4.16
CA PRO A 72 -4.94 0.17 -5.05
C PRO A 72 -4.58 -0.62 -6.31
N ASP A 73 -5.55 -0.88 -7.19
CA ASP A 73 -5.24 -1.39 -8.52
C ASP A 73 -4.28 -0.42 -9.24
N SER A 74 -2.99 -0.79 -9.28
CA SER A 74 -1.88 0.11 -9.62
C SER A 74 -0.64 -0.67 -10.00
N SER A 75 0.31 0.02 -10.64
CA SER A 75 1.61 -0.57 -11.02
C SER A 75 2.37 -1.17 -9.83
N VAL A 76 2.23 -0.62 -8.62
CA VAL A 76 2.88 -1.16 -7.41
C VAL A 76 2.31 -2.53 -7.04
N ASN A 77 0.98 -2.71 -7.17
CA ASN A 77 0.33 -3.99 -6.94
C ASN A 77 0.82 -5.07 -7.92
N HIS A 78 0.96 -4.72 -9.19
CA HIS A 78 1.52 -5.64 -10.19
C HIS A 78 3.00 -5.97 -9.96
N ILE A 79 3.80 -5.00 -9.51
CA ILE A 79 5.21 -5.24 -9.17
C ILE A 79 5.31 -6.19 -7.97
N ALA A 80 4.51 -6.00 -6.93
CA ALA A 80 4.48 -6.89 -5.77
C ALA A 80 4.12 -8.32 -6.15
N ALA A 81 3.07 -8.49 -6.98
CA ALA A 81 2.68 -9.78 -7.51
C ALA A 81 3.80 -10.42 -8.35
N GLY A 82 4.50 -9.64 -9.19
CA GLY A 82 5.61 -10.11 -10.01
C GLY A 82 6.88 -10.47 -9.21
N LEU A 83 7.01 -9.95 -7.99
CA LEU A 83 8.12 -10.23 -7.07
C LEU A 83 7.78 -11.27 -6.00
N ASP A 84 6.62 -11.93 -6.11
CA ASP A 84 6.11 -12.90 -5.12
C ASP A 84 6.01 -12.32 -3.69
N THR A 85 5.73 -11.02 -3.60
CA THR A 85 5.52 -10.32 -2.33
C THR A 85 4.03 -10.31 -2.00
N ALA A 86 3.67 -10.71 -0.78
CA ALA A 86 2.28 -10.73 -0.33
C ALA A 86 1.63 -9.35 -0.55
N CYS A 87 0.52 -9.30 -1.30
CA CYS A 87 -0.15 -8.05 -1.64
C CYS A 87 -1.64 -8.07 -1.29
N VAL A 88 -2.12 -6.98 -0.69
CA VAL A 88 -3.52 -6.69 -0.42
C VAL A 88 -3.97 -5.62 -1.41
N SER A 89 -4.78 -6.00 -2.38
CA SER A 89 -5.28 -5.02 -3.34
C SER A 89 -6.52 -4.33 -2.77
N LEU A 90 -6.51 -3.00 -2.73
CA LEU A 90 -7.66 -2.18 -2.33
C LEU A 90 -8.54 -1.92 -3.55
N TRP A 91 -9.80 -2.37 -3.47
CA TRP A 91 -10.84 -2.17 -4.49
C TRP A 91 -12.02 -1.44 -3.86
N GLY A 92 -12.66 -0.55 -4.61
CA GLY A 92 -13.82 0.21 -4.14
C GLY A 92 -14.58 0.88 -5.27
#